data_AF-A0AAJ2NSX1-F1
#
_entry.id   AF-A0AAJ2NSX1-F1
#
_cell.length_a   1.000
_cell.length_b   1.000
_cell.length_c   1.000
_cell.angle_alpha   90.00
_cell.angle_beta   90.00
_cell.angle_gamma   90.00
#
_symmetry.space_group_name_H-M   'P 1'
#
loop_
_entity.id
_entity.type
_entity.pdbx_description
1 polymer ?
#
loop_
_entity_poly.entity_id
_entity_poly.type
_entity_poly.pdbx_seq_one_letter_code
_entity_poly.pdbx_strand_id
1 'polypeptide(L)'
;RYGSLINMKIENMRQQHSNIVGETRTALVSNRLDTPREKQEYGIVTVSMGAGIADLFKSIGAHAVIEGGQTMNPSTEDIVKAAKQVN
;
A
#
# COMPACT_ATOMS: atom_id res chain seq x y z
N ARG A 1 14.63 -51.26 15.20
CA ARG A 1 15.53 -50.14 15.56
C ARG A 1 15.02 -48.92 14.81
N TYR A 2 14.61 -47.85 15.49
CA TYR A 2 14.12 -46.63 14.83
C TYR A 2 15.29 -45.69 14.56
N GLY A 3 15.32 -45.08 13.36
CA GLY A 3 16.41 -44.20 12.90
C GLY A 3 16.44 -42.85 13.62
N SER A 4 17.57 -42.16 13.57
CA SER A 4 17.81 -40.88 14.25
C SER A 4 17.27 -39.69 13.44
N LEU A 5 16.61 -38.76 14.12
CA LEU A 5 16.15 -37.49 13.54
C LEU A 5 17.36 -36.55 13.39
N ILE A 6 17.67 -36.14 12.16
CA ILE A 6 18.87 -35.33 11.87
C ILE A 6 18.58 -33.83 11.92
N ASN A 7 17.38 -33.38 11.54
CA ASN A 7 16.98 -31.97 11.62
C ASN A 7 15.45 -31.84 11.73
N MET A 8 15.00 -30.83 12.46
CA MET A 8 13.58 -30.43 12.57
C MET A 8 13.47 -28.93 12.38
N LYS A 9 12.66 -28.48 11.40
CA LYS A 9 12.37 -27.07 11.17
C LYS A 9 10.90 -26.81 11.48
N ILE A 10 10.63 -25.96 12.45
CA ILE A 10 9.29 -25.52 12.80
C ILE A 10 9.21 -24.04 12.47
N GLU A 11 8.36 -23.67 11.51
CA GLU A 11 8.15 -22.27 11.14
C GLU A 11 6.69 -21.86 11.30
N ASN A 12 6.51 -20.62 11.74
CA ASN A 12 5.21 -19.97 11.84
C ASN A 12 4.95 -19.15 10.57
N MET A 13 4.38 -19.82 9.57
CA MET A 13 4.08 -19.22 8.26
C MET A 13 3.15 -18.00 8.36
N ARG A 14 2.30 -17.93 9.40
CA ARG A 14 1.42 -16.79 9.64
C ARG A 14 2.21 -15.53 10.00
N GLN A 15 3.19 -15.67 10.89
CA GLN A 15 4.05 -14.56 11.30
C GLN A 15 4.96 -14.12 10.15
N GLN A 16 5.44 -15.07 9.36
CA GLN A 16 6.24 -14.78 8.17
C GLN A 16 5.44 -13.98 7.12
N HIS A 17 4.17 -14.34 6.89
CA HIS A 17 3.28 -13.58 6.02
C HIS A 17 3.03 -12.16 6.52
N SER A 18 2.77 -11.97 7.81
CA SER A 18 2.57 -10.64 8.41
C SER A 18 3.78 -9.71 8.22
N ASN A 19 5.01 -10.22 8.38
CA ASN A 19 6.23 -9.43 8.18
C ASN A 19 6.42 -9.02 6.73
N ILE A 20 6.25 -9.94 5.78
CA ILE A 20 6.40 -9.67 4.34
C ILE A 20 5.38 -8.62 3.86
N VAL A 21 4.12 -8.73 4.31
CA VAL A 21 3.06 -7.77 3.97
C VAL A 21 3.32 -6.40 4.61
N GLY A 22 3.81 -6.38 5.85
CA GLY A 22 4.18 -5.14 6.56
C GLY A 22 5.30 -4.35 5.86
N GLU A 23 6.38 -5.03 5.47
CA GLU A 23 7.51 -4.42 4.74
C GLU A 23 7.10 -3.90 3.36
N THR A 24 6.26 -4.67 2.65
CA THR A 24 5.72 -4.26 1.33
C THR A 24 4.88 -2.98 1.45
N ARG A 25 4.07 -2.85 2.50
CA ARG A 25 3.24 -1.66 2.75
C ARG A 25 4.10 -0.41 3.02
N THR A 26 5.19 -0.54 3.79
CA THR A 26 6.10 0.58 4.08
C THR A 26 6.84 1.09 2.83
N ALA A 27 7.20 0.20 1.91
CA ALA A 27 7.88 0.56 0.66
C ALA A 27 6.97 1.32 -0.33
N LEU A 28 5.65 1.09 -0.30
CA LEU A 28 4.70 1.76 -1.18
C LEU A 28 4.35 3.19 -0.72
N VAL A 29 4.41 3.46 0.58
CA VAL A 29 4.09 4.78 1.17
C VAL A 29 5.24 5.77 1.01
N SER A 30 6.48 5.30 0.85
CA SER A 30 7.70 6.13 0.95
C SER A 30 8.10 6.86 -0.33
N ASN A 31 7.44 6.62 -1.48
CA ASN A 31 7.97 7.05 -2.78
C ASN A 31 7.30 8.25 -3.46
N ARG A 32 6.57 9.12 -2.75
CA ARG A 32 6.09 10.40 -3.33
C ARG A 32 6.34 11.57 -2.41
N LEU A 33 7.56 12.07 -2.54
CA LEU A 33 8.03 13.38 -2.11
C LEU A 33 6.99 14.47 -2.36
N ASP A 34 6.72 15.21 -1.28
CA ASP A 34 5.99 16.46 -1.20
C ASP A 34 6.63 17.52 -2.11
N THR A 35 6.34 17.46 -3.41
CA THR A 35 6.55 18.62 -4.28
C THR A 35 5.30 19.47 -4.15
N PRO A 36 5.37 20.73 -3.70
CA PRO A 36 4.21 21.61 -3.65
C PRO A 36 3.62 21.69 -5.05
N ARG A 37 2.45 21.10 -5.25
CA ARG A 37 1.71 21.23 -6.50
C ARG A 37 1.01 22.57 -6.50
N GLU A 38 1.03 23.27 -7.63
CA GLU A 38 0.19 24.45 -7.81
C GLU A 38 -1.26 24.06 -7.53
N LYS A 39 -1.97 24.92 -6.79
CA LYS A 39 -3.38 24.70 -6.46
C LYS A 39 -4.19 24.59 -7.75
N GLN A 40 -4.67 23.38 -8.01
CA GLN A 40 -5.56 23.11 -9.13
C GLN A 40 -7.01 23.39 -8.70
N GLU A 41 -7.86 23.70 -9.67
CA GLU A 41 -9.30 23.85 -9.44
C GLU A 41 -9.93 22.55 -8.90
N TYR A 42 -9.39 21.40 -9.34
CA TYR A 42 -9.84 20.06 -8.94
C TYR A 42 -8.67 19.15 -8.56
N GLY A 43 -8.84 18.37 -7.50
CA GLY A 43 -7.96 17.28 -7.12
C GLY A 43 -8.69 15.93 -7.26
N ILE A 44 -8.07 14.97 -7.96
CA ILE A 44 -8.65 13.63 -8.17
C ILE A 44 -7.88 12.62 -7.33
N VAL A 45 -8.57 12.02 -6.35
CA VAL A 45 -8.05 10.94 -5.50
C VAL A 45 -8.78 9.66 -5.83
N THR A 46 -8.05 8.56 -6.02
CA THR A 46 -8.65 7.23 -6.27
C THR A 46 -8.28 6.26 -5.15
N VAL A 47 -9.08 5.19 -4.99
CA VAL A 47 -8.77 4.09 -4.08
C VAL A 47 -8.57 2.84 -4.94
N SER A 48 -7.46 2.12 -4.75
CA SER A 48 -7.18 0.90 -5.52
C SER A 48 -6.38 -0.11 -4.72
N MET A 49 -6.53 -1.39 -5.07
CA MET A 49 -5.72 -2.48 -4.52
C MET A 49 -4.65 -2.90 -5.54
N GLY A 50 -3.40 -2.90 -5.09
CA GLY A 50 -2.27 -3.38 -5.89
C GLY A 50 -1.63 -2.32 -6.81
N ALA A 51 -0.32 -2.48 -7.02
CA ALA A 51 0.51 -1.49 -7.73
C ALA A 51 0.11 -1.28 -9.19
N GLY A 52 -0.24 -2.34 -9.93
CA GLY A 52 -0.60 -2.23 -11.34
C GLY A 52 -1.86 -1.39 -11.60
N ILE A 53 -2.89 -1.57 -10.77
CA ILE A 53 -4.12 -0.75 -10.87
C ILE A 53 -3.83 0.68 -10.42
N ALA A 54 -3.02 0.87 -9.38
CA ALA A 54 -2.61 2.20 -8.95
C ALA A 54 -1.87 2.96 -10.07
N ASP A 55 -1.00 2.28 -10.81
CA ASP A 55 -0.24 2.86 -11.92
C ASP A 55 -1.12 3.17 -13.13
N LEU A 56 -2.12 2.35 -13.41
CA LEU A 56 -3.16 2.67 -14.39
C LEU A 56 -3.89 3.97 -14.01
N PHE A 57 -4.36 4.09 -12.76
CA PHE A 57 -5.07 5.29 -12.30
C PHE A 57 -4.22 6.56 -12.42
N LYS A 58 -2.95 6.50 -12.04
CA LYS A 58 -2.03 7.64 -12.19
C LYS A 58 -1.83 8.01 -13.66
N SER A 59 -1.73 7.01 -14.54
CA SER A 59 -1.53 7.22 -15.98
C SER A 59 -2.73 7.91 -16.64
N ILE A 60 -3.94 7.73 -16.12
CA ILE A 60 -5.16 8.36 -16.63
C ILE A 60 -5.52 9.68 -15.92
N GLY A 61 -4.68 10.18 -15.01
CA GLY A 61 -4.86 11.49 -14.38
C GLY A 61 -5.27 11.49 -12.91
N ALA A 62 -5.17 10.37 -12.19
CA ALA A 62 -5.29 10.39 -10.74
C ALA A 62 -4.12 11.18 -10.11
N HIS A 63 -4.45 12.18 -9.28
CA HIS A 63 -3.46 13.01 -8.60
C HIS A 63 -2.84 12.28 -7.41
N ALA A 64 -3.65 11.50 -6.69
CA ALA A 64 -3.22 10.60 -5.63
C ALA A 64 -4.01 9.28 -5.71
N VAL A 65 -3.39 8.20 -5.23
CA VAL A 65 -4.02 6.88 -5.12
C VAL A 65 -3.83 6.40 -3.69
N ILE A 66 -4.94 6.15 -3.00
CA ILE A 66 -4.98 5.54 -1.67
C ILE A 66 -5.00 4.03 -1.87
N GLU A 67 -4.15 3.32 -1.13
CA GLU A 67 -4.16 1.87 -1.12
C GLU A 67 -5.40 1.37 -0.33
N GLY A 68 -6.34 0.76 -1.05
CA GLY A 68 -7.52 0.16 -0.45
C GLY A 68 -7.21 -1.23 0.09
N GLY A 69 -7.64 -1.50 1.32
CA GLY A 69 -7.71 -2.87 1.82
C GLY A 69 -8.80 -3.69 1.11
N GLN A 70 -9.14 -4.87 1.63
CA GLN A 70 -10.11 -5.78 1.00
C GLN A 70 -11.49 -5.14 0.75
N THR A 71 -11.93 -4.22 1.61
CA THR A 71 -13.22 -3.54 1.50
C THR A 71 -13.18 -2.30 0.61
N MET A 72 -11.99 -1.89 0.16
CA MET A 72 -11.76 -0.65 -0.60
C MET A 72 -12.29 0.61 0.11
N ASN A 73 -12.56 0.53 1.42
CA ASN A 73 -13.03 1.64 2.22
C ASN A 73 -11.85 2.27 2.97
N PRO A 74 -11.29 3.40 2.49
CA PRO A 74 -10.18 4.05 3.17
C PRO A 74 -10.63 4.69 4.48
N SER A 75 -9.68 4.99 5.36
CA SER A 75 -9.99 5.76 6.57
C SER A 75 -10.23 7.23 6.24
N THR A 76 -10.96 7.94 7.11
CA THR A 76 -11.12 9.40 7.00
C THR A 76 -9.76 10.11 7.02
N GLU A 77 -8.80 9.60 7.80
CA GLU A 77 -7.44 10.14 7.86
C GLU A 77 -6.72 10.04 6.51
N ASP A 78 -6.82 8.89 5.84
CA ASP A 78 -6.22 8.69 4.51
C ASP A 78 -6.82 9.63 3.47
N ILE A 79 -8.14 9.83 3.50
CA ILE A 79 -8.84 10.77 2.61
C ILE A 79 -8.35 12.20 2.86
N VAL A 80 -8.29 12.65 4.12
CA VAL A 80 -7.85 14.00 4.47
C VAL A 80 -6.39 14.23 4.06
N LYS A 81 -5.53 13.23 4.26
CA LYS A 81 -4.12 13.30 3.85
C LYS A 81 -3.98 13.39 2.34
N ALA A 82 -4.70 12.56 1.59
CA ALA A 82 -4.70 12.60 0.14
C ALA A 82 -5.25 13.92 -0.41
N ALA A 83 -6.32 14.45 0.18
CA ALA A 83 -6.88 15.75 -0.19
C ALA A 83 -5.84 16.88 -0.03
N LYS A 84 -5.15 16.94 1.12
CA LYS A 84 -4.06 17.91 1.38
C LYS A 84 -2.85 17.74 0.47
N GLN A 85 -2.61 16.53 -0.01
CA GLN A 85 -1.51 16.23 -0.93
C GLN A 85 -1.82 16.73 -2.34
N VAL A 86 -3.09 16.70 -2.75
CA VAL A 86 -3.49 17.11 -4.10
C VAL A 86 -3.87 18.58 -4.21
N ASN A 87 -4.19 19.27 -3.10
CA ASN A 87 -4.55 20.69 -3.03
C ASN A 87 -4.39 21.27 -1.61
#